data_AF-A0A1F5U520-F1
#
_entry.id   AF-A0A1F5U520-F1
#
_cell.length_a   1.000
_cell.length_b   1.000
_cell.length_c   1.000
_cell.angle_alpha   90.00
_cell.angle_beta   90.00
_cell.angle_gamma   90.00
#
_symmetry.space_group_name_H-M   'P 1'
#
loop_
_entity.id
_entity.type
_entity.pdbx_description
1 polymer ?
#
loop_
_entity_poly.entity_id
_entity_poly.type
_entity_poly.pdbx_seq_one_letter_code
_entity_poly.pdbx_strand_id
1 'polypeptide(L)'
;MAYFGLFVFLCFVILILISLIVSIISFYKKRYTKGVLLLLPPLILFIIIILPDLLRTRECSEIDSSRASLRGVQSALELYYTHYKYYPENLEIPIKEGYLAKGGDKDPWKTPYKYERSPDKSNYLIGSAGEDNKFDTDDDVEPPINTPRHTFKKTIEVKK
;
A
#
# COMPACT_ATOMS: atom_id res chain seq x y z
N MET A 1 7.85 -15.31 22.86
CA MET A 1 8.37 -13.93 22.72
C MET A 1 7.32 -12.84 22.99
N ALA A 2 6.01 -13.10 22.88
CA ALA A 2 4.96 -12.08 23.12
C ALA A 2 4.88 -11.52 24.56
N TYR A 3 5.17 -12.34 25.58
CA TYR A 3 5.08 -11.91 26.99
C TYR A 3 6.12 -10.88 27.41
N PHE A 4 7.27 -10.83 26.72
CA PHE A 4 8.33 -9.85 27.02
C PHE A 4 7.90 -8.44 26.59
N GLY A 5 7.26 -8.31 25.42
CA GLY A 5 6.70 -7.04 24.95
C GLY A 5 5.58 -6.51 25.85
N LEU A 6 4.69 -7.41 26.30
CA LEU A 6 3.60 -7.05 27.21
C LEU A 6 4.11 -6.55 28.58
N PHE A 7 5.14 -7.20 29.12
CA PHE A 7 5.76 -6.80 30.39
C PHE A 7 6.43 -5.42 30.30
N VAL A 8 7.20 -5.18 29.24
CA VAL A 8 7.83 -3.88 28.99
C VAL A 8 6.76 -2.79 28.84
N PHE A 9 5.70 -3.06 28.07
CA PHE A 9 4.57 -2.15 27.91
C PHE A 9 3.90 -1.81 29.25
N LEU A 10 3.66 -2.81 30.10
CA LEU A 10 3.05 -2.61 31.42
C LEU A 10 3.91 -1.70 32.31
N CYS A 11 5.23 -1.91 32.33
CA CYS A 11 6.17 -1.05 33.06
C CYS A 11 6.15 0.40 32.55
N PHE A 12 6.05 0.62 31.24
CA PHE A 12 5.95 1.96 30.66
C PHE A 12 4.64 2.66 31.03
N VAL A 13 3.51 1.96 31.01
CA VAL A 13 2.21 2.50 31.45
C VAL A 13 2.27 2.92 32.92
N ILE A 14 2.89 2.11 33.78
CA ILE A 14 3.07 2.43 35.20
C ILE A 14 3.91 3.70 35.38
N LEU A 15 5.01 3.87 34.63
CA LEU A 15 5.85 5.07 34.70
C LEU A 15 5.11 6.34 34.23
N ILE A 16 4.28 6.22 33.20
CA ILE A 16 3.43 7.32 32.72
C ILE A 16 2.41 7.72 33.79
N LEU A 17 1.74 6.74 34.42
CA LEU A 17 0.80 6.99 35.51
C LEU A 17 1.46 7.67 36.71
N ILE A 18 2.67 7.24 37.09
CA ILE A 18 3.43 7.87 38.17
C ILE A 18 3.78 9.32 37.82
N SER A 19 4.23 9.59 36.59
CA SER A 19 4.52 10.95 36.12
C SER A 19 3.27 11.85 36.13
N LEU A 20 2.12 11.31 35.73
CA LEU A 20 0.83 12.00 35.76
C LEU A 20 0.39 12.35 37.19
N ILE A 21 0.51 11.41 38.12
CA ILE A 21 0.20 11.62 39.55
C ILE A 21 1.11 12.70 40.16
N VAL A 22 2.42 12.65 39.89
CA VAL A 22 3.37 13.67 40.37
C VAL A 22 3.05 15.05 39.79
N SER A 23 2.66 15.11 38.52
CA SER A 23 2.21 16.36 37.89
C SER A 23 0.95 16.93 38.55
N ILE A 24 -0.07 16.10 38.82
CA ILE A 24 -1.30 16.51 39.52
C ILE A 24 -0.97 17.06 40.91
N ILE A 25 -0.12 16.37 41.68
CA ILE A 25 0.31 16.83 43.01
C ILE A 25 1.04 18.18 42.91
N SER A 26 1.90 18.35 41.91
CA SER A 26 2.62 19.61 41.66
C SER A 26 1.68 20.76 41.26
N PHE A 27 0.59 20.45 40.57
CA PHE A 27 -0.45 21.41 40.15
C PHE A 27 -1.20 21.97 41.37
N TYR A 28 -1.64 21.10 42.28
CA TYR A 28 -2.26 21.51 43.55
C TYR A 28 -1.32 22.35 44.43
N LYS A 29 0.00 22.12 44.33
CA LYS A 29 1.00 22.84 45.13
C LYS A 29 1.43 24.20 44.52
N LYS A 30 0.74 24.70 43.47
CA LYS A 30 0.98 26.01 42.82
C LYS A 30 2.45 26.23 42.39
N ARG A 31 3.16 25.16 42.01
CA ARG A 31 4.57 25.15 41.58
C ARG A 31 4.68 24.79 40.09
N TYR A 32 3.93 25.53 39.28
CA TYR A 32 3.56 25.19 37.90
C TYR A 32 4.70 24.99 36.90
N THR A 33 5.84 25.69 37.08
CA THR A 33 6.93 25.66 36.09
C THR A 33 7.65 24.31 36.01
N LYS A 34 7.62 23.51 37.08
CA LYS A 34 8.29 22.20 37.12
C LYS A 34 7.38 21.04 36.68
N GLY A 35 6.06 21.19 36.85
CA GLY A 35 5.09 20.14 36.51
C GLY A 35 4.91 19.95 35.00
N VAL A 36 4.86 21.04 34.23
CA VAL A 36 4.71 21.00 32.76
C VAL A 36 5.94 20.37 32.09
N LEU A 37 7.14 20.63 32.62
CA LEU A 37 8.38 20.02 32.12
C LEU A 37 8.39 18.48 32.30
N LEU A 38 7.67 17.97 33.30
CA LEU A 38 7.60 16.53 33.60
C LEU A 38 6.68 15.75 32.63
N LEU A 39 5.70 16.43 32.02
CA LEU A 39 4.73 15.84 31.09
C LEU A 39 5.24 15.75 29.64
N LEU A 40 6.26 16.54 29.30
CA LEU A 40 6.81 16.64 27.94
C LEU A 40 7.48 15.33 27.47
N PRO A 41 8.35 14.68 28.27
CA PRO A 41 9.00 13.42 27.89
C PRO A 41 8.04 12.23 27.62
N PRO A 42 7.05 11.92 28.46
CA PRO A 42 6.14 10.81 28.19
C PRO A 42 5.25 11.05 26.97
N LEU A 43 4.87 12.31 26.70
CA LEU A 43 4.12 12.66 25.49
C LEU A 43 4.94 12.40 24.21
N ILE A 44 6.21 12.83 24.19
CA ILE A 44 7.12 12.58 23.06
C ILE A 44 7.34 11.08 22.85
N LEU A 45 7.54 10.33 23.93
CA LEU A 45 7.76 8.88 23.87
C LEU A 45 6.54 8.12 23.34
N PHE A 46 5.33 8.56 23.71
CA PHE A 46 4.08 8.00 23.21
C PHE A 46 3.92 8.21 21.70
N ILE A 47 4.27 9.40 21.22
CA ILE A 47 4.28 9.72 19.78
C ILE A 47 5.24 8.76 19.05
N ILE A 48 6.47 8.58 19.54
CA ILE A 48 7.48 7.71 18.90
C ILE A 48 7.01 6.24 18.77
N ILE A 49 6.25 5.73 19.75
CA ILE A 49 5.79 4.33 19.74
C ILE A 49 4.65 4.10 18.73
N ILE A 50 3.76 5.08 18.53
CA ILE A 50 2.56 4.92 17.68
C ILE A 50 2.87 5.15 16.20
N LEU A 51 3.81 6.03 15.87
CA LEU A 51 4.17 6.33 14.48
C LEU A 51 4.50 5.09 13.60
N PRO A 52 5.35 4.13 14.03
CA PRO A 52 5.76 3.03 13.15
C PRO A 52 4.60 2.10 12.75
N ASP A 53 3.65 1.84 13.65
CA ASP A 53 2.49 0.98 13.35
C ASP A 53 1.51 1.65 12.38
N LEU A 54 1.38 2.97 12.45
CA LEU A 54 0.53 3.75 11.54
C LEU A 54 1.09 3.74 10.10
N LEU A 55 2.42 3.83 9.95
CA LEU A 55 3.08 3.83 8.64
C LEU A 55 3.02 2.43 8.00
N ARG A 56 3.32 1.36 8.75
CA ARG A 56 3.23 -0.03 8.24
C ARG A 56 1.83 -0.43 7.77
N THR A 57 0.78 0.10 8.40
CA THR A 57 -0.60 -0.21 8.00
C THR A 57 -0.93 0.37 6.62
N ARG A 58 -0.30 1.48 6.21
CA ARG A 58 -0.55 2.11 4.91
C ARG A 58 0.05 1.29 3.77
N GLU A 59 1.30 0.87 3.88
CA GLU A 59 2.01 0.09 2.85
C GLU A 59 1.23 -1.17 2.44
N CYS A 60 0.79 -1.98 3.40
CA CYS A 60 -0.02 -3.16 3.12
C CYS A 60 -1.37 -2.82 2.43
N SER A 61 -2.01 -1.72 2.85
CA SER A 61 -3.31 -1.33 2.29
C SER A 61 -3.21 -0.84 0.84
N GLU A 62 -2.13 -0.15 0.47
CA GLU A 62 -1.92 0.35 -0.88
C GLU A 62 -1.63 -0.80 -1.85
N ILE A 63 -0.85 -1.81 -1.43
CA ILE A 63 -0.60 -3.01 -2.25
C ILE A 63 -1.91 -3.77 -2.49
N ASP A 64 -2.75 -3.95 -1.48
CA ASP A 64 -4.04 -4.62 -1.63
C ASP A 64 -5.02 -3.82 -2.48
N SER A 65 -5.00 -2.49 -2.37
CA SER A 65 -5.73 -1.56 -3.24
C SER A 65 -5.26 -1.69 -4.70
N SER A 66 -3.95 -1.76 -4.93
CA SER A 66 -3.36 -1.95 -6.27
C SER A 66 -3.79 -3.28 -6.89
N ARG A 67 -3.74 -4.38 -6.12
CA ARG A 67 -4.24 -5.69 -6.57
C ARG A 67 -5.73 -5.66 -6.91
N ALA A 68 -6.55 -5.00 -6.09
CA ALA A 68 -7.97 -4.86 -6.34
C ALA A 68 -8.25 -4.04 -7.62
N SER A 69 -7.50 -2.95 -7.81
CA SER A 69 -7.57 -2.11 -9.00
C SER A 69 -7.16 -2.88 -10.26
N LEU A 70 -6.03 -3.59 -10.23
CA LEU A 70 -5.58 -4.48 -11.31
C LEU A 70 -6.65 -5.52 -11.67
N ARG A 71 -7.28 -6.15 -10.67
CA ARG A 71 -8.38 -7.10 -10.91
C ARG A 71 -9.55 -6.46 -11.67
N GLY A 72 -9.89 -5.22 -11.34
CA GLY A 72 -10.90 -4.43 -12.04
C GLY A 72 -10.52 -4.20 -13.50
N VAL A 73 -9.29 -3.78 -13.76
CA VAL A 73 -8.77 -3.58 -15.13
C VAL A 73 -8.79 -4.89 -15.92
N GLN A 74 -8.35 -6.01 -15.33
CA GLN A 74 -8.38 -7.32 -15.98
C GLN A 74 -9.81 -7.72 -16.35
N SER A 75 -10.77 -7.50 -15.44
CA SER A 75 -12.19 -7.80 -15.70
C SER A 75 -12.75 -6.96 -16.85
N ALA A 76 -12.39 -5.68 -16.94
CA ALA A 76 -12.77 -4.80 -18.03
C ALA A 76 -12.17 -5.25 -19.38
N LEU A 77 -10.91 -5.68 -19.38
CA LEU A 77 -10.24 -6.20 -20.58
C LEU A 77 -10.87 -7.52 -21.07
N GLU A 78 -11.25 -8.43 -20.15
CA GLU A 78 -11.98 -9.65 -20.50
C GLU A 78 -13.37 -9.35 -21.09
N LEU A 79 -14.06 -8.36 -20.55
CA LEU A 79 -15.35 -7.92 -21.08
C LEU A 79 -15.19 -7.33 -22.49
N TYR A 80 -14.17 -6.50 -22.70
CA TYR A 80 -13.82 -5.96 -24.03
C TYR A 80 -13.54 -7.09 -25.03
N TYR A 81 -12.72 -8.08 -24.64
CA TYR A 81 -12.43 -9.24 -25.46
C TYR A 81 -13.68 -10.06 -25.79
N THR A 82 -14.64 -10.14 -24.87
CA THR A 82 -15.91 -10.85 -25.13
C THR A 82 -16.67 -10.25 -26.31
N HIS A 83 -16.67 -8.92 -26.44
CA HIS A 83 -17.35 -8.18 -27.50
C HIS A 83 -16.57 -8.17 -28.81
N TYR A 84 -15.26 -7.87 -28.77
CA TYR A 84 -14.46 -7.64 -29.97
C TYR A 84 -13.59 -8.81 -30.40
N LYS A 85 -13.41 -9.82 -29.53
CA LYS A 85 -12.51 -10.98 -29.73
C LYS A 85 -11.03 -10.62 -29.86
N TYR A 86 -10.63 -9.42 -29.43
CA TYR A 86 -9.23 -8.99 -29.32
C TYR A 86 -9.06 -8.05 -28.12
N TYR A 87 -7.84 -7.95 -27.60
CA TYR A 87 -7.50 -6.97 -26.56
C TYR A 87 -7.13 -5.61 -27.16
N PRO A 88 -7.46 -4.49 -26.48
CA PRO A 88 -7.20 -3.15 -26.98
C PRO A 88 -5.69 -2.86 -27.05
N GLU A 89 -5.29 -1.89 -27.86
CA GLU A 89 -3.87 -1.52 -28.01
C GLU A 89 -3.35 -0.73 -26.81
N ASN A 90 -4.21 0.06 -26.19
CA ASN A 90 -3.93 0.82 -24.98
C ASN A 90 -5.14 0.79 -24.03
N LEU A 91 -4.92 1.14 -22.77
CA LEU A 91 -6.00 1.22 -21.77
C LEU A 91 -6.94 2.42 -21.99
N GLU A 92 -6.59 3.36 -22.87
CA GLU A 92 -7.47 4.49 -23.19
C GLU A 92 -8.70 4.08 -24.02
N ILE A 93 -8.58 3.09 -24.90
CA ILE A 93 -9.70 2.56 -25.70
C ILE A 93 -10.83 2.05 -24.79
N PRO A 94 -10.60 1.12 -23.85
CA PRO A 94 -11.66 0.63 -22.97
C PRO A 94 -12.19 1.73 -22.03
N ILE A 95 -11.44 2.80 -21.74
CA ILE A 95 -11.95 3.98 -21.02
C ILE A 95 -12.95 4.75 -21.88
N LYS A 96 -12.62 5.03 -23.14
CA LYS A 96 -13.50 5.76 -24.07
C LYS A 96 -14.79 5.02 -24.37
N GLU A 97 -14.71 3.70 -24.45
CA GLU A 97 -15.85 2.83 -24.70
C GLU A 97 -16.66 2.48 -23.44
N GLY A 98 -16.20 2.90 -22.26
CA GLY A 98 -16.94 2.74 -20.99
C GLY A 98 -16.78 1.39 -20.30
N TYR A 99 -15.86 0.53 -20.73
CA TYR A 99 -15.52 -0.70 -20.01
C TYR A 99 -14.66 -0.43 -18.77
N LEU A 100 -13.86 0.63 -18.80
CA LEU A 100 -12.98 1.03 -17.71
C LEU A 100 -13.33 2.45 -17.23
N ALA A 101 -13.31 2.65 -15.91
CA ALA A 101 -13.56 3.97 -15.33
C ALA A 101 -12.45 4.96 -15.71
N LYS A 102 -12.80 6.25 -15.76
CA LYS A 102 -11.82 7.32 -16.00
C LYS A 102 -10.76 7.32 -14.89
N GLY A 103 -9.49 7.21 -15.26
CA GLY A 103 -8.38 7.08 -14.32
C GLY A 103 -8.08 5.64 -13.87
N GLY A 104 -8.81 4.65 -14.39
CA GLY A 104 -8.54 3.23 -14.16
C GLY A 104 -7.30 2.70 -14.90
N ASP A 105 -6.64 3.53 -15.69
CA ASP A 105 -5.33 3.28 -16.32
C ASP A 105 -4.15 3.46 -15.36
N LYS A 106 -4.40 3.89 -14.12
CA LYS A 106 -3.38 4.20 -13.11
C LYS A 106 -3.56 3.37 -11.85
N ASP A 107 -2.45 3.14 -11.18
CA ASP A 107 -2.39 2.49 -9.87
C ASP A 107 -2.68 3.49 -8.72
N PRO A 108 -2.77 3.03 -7.45
CA PRO A 108 -3.02 3.89 -6.30
C PRO A 108 -1.98 5.01 -6.12
N TRP A 109 -0.74 4.77 -6.57
CA TRP A 109 0.35 5.74 -6.57
C TRP A 109 0.29 6.73 -7.73
N LYS A 110 -0.77 6.67 -8.55
CA LYS A 110 -1.06 7.51 -9.74
C LYS A 110 -0.10 7.26 -10.90
N THR A 111 0.62 6.15 -10.87
CA THR A 111 1.51 5.71 -11.94
C THR A 111 0.70 4.89 -12.96
N PRO A 112 0.83 5.16 -14.27
CA PRO A 112 0.15 4.37 -15.28
C PRO A 112 0.59 2.90 -15.24
N TYR A 113 -0.34 1.97 -15.40
CA TYR A 113 0.00 0.56 -15.50
C TYR A 113 0.87 0.27 -16.71
N LYS A 114 1.85 -0.63 -16.56
CA LYS A 114 2.60 -1.19 -17.70
C LYS A 114 1.70 -2.20 -18.40
N TYR A 115 1.17 -1.82 -19.55
CA TYR A 115 0.30 -2.65 -20.37
C TYR A 115 0.99 -3.00 -21.69
N GLU A 116 1.13 -4.29 -21.98
CA GLU A 116 1.70 -4.77 -23.23
C GLU A 116 0.77 -5.84 -23.83
N ARG A 117 0.27 -5.60 -25.04
CA ARG A 117 -0.53 -6.59 -25.77
C ARG A 117 0.37 -7.51 -26.58
N SER A 118 0.03 -8.81 -26.64
CA SER A 118 0.67 -9.77 -27.54
C SER A 118 0.49 -9.38 -29.02
N PRO A 119 1.46 -9.69 -29.91
CA PRO A 119 1.34 -9.48 -31.35
C PRO A 119 0.06 -10.12 -31.94
N ASP A 120 -0.34 -11.27 -31.41
CA ASP A 120 -1.52 -12.03 -31.86
C ASP A 120 -2.85 -11.42 -31.35
N LYS A 121 -2.79 -10.34 -30.57
CA LYS A 121 -3.94 -9.61 -29.96
C LYS A 121 -4.84 -10.44 -29.04
N SER A 122 -4.48 -11.69 -28.81
CA SER A 122 -5.24 -12.69 -28.04
C SER A 122 -4.83 -12.78 -26.57
N ASN A 123 -3.75 -12.10 -26.17
CA ASN A 123 -3.16 -12.09 -24.84
C ASN A 123 -2.61 -10.68 -24.48
N TYR A 124 -2.37 -10.44 -23.20
CA TYR A 124 -1.74 -9.21 -22.69
C TYR A 124 -0.93 -9.45 -21.41
N LEU A 125 -0.04 -8.51 -21.08
CA LEU A 125 0.63 -8.35 -19.80
C LEU A 125 0.14 -7.04 -19.16
N ILE A 126 -0.05 -7.05 -17.85
CA ILE A 126 -0.32 -5.83 -17.08
C ILE A 126 0.42 -5.89 -15.73
N GLY A 127 0.93 -4.76 -15.25
CA GLY A 127 1.56 -4.65 -13.93
C GLY A 127 1.63 -3.21 -13.42
N SER A 128 1.81 -3.05 -12.10
CA SER A 128 2.02 -1.75 -11.43
C SER A 128 3.46 -1.63 -10.92
N ALA A 129 4.00 -0.41 -11.01
CA ALA A 129 5.35 -0.04 -10.60
C ALA A 129 5.52 0.10 -9.07
N GLY A 130 4.52 -0.31 -8.29
CA GLY A 130 4.59 -0.20 -6.84
C GLY A 130 4.69 1.25 -6.32
N GLU A 131 5.26 1.39 -5.13
CA GLU A 131 5.39 2.67 -4.43
C GLU A 131 6.55 3.50 -4.97
N ASP A 132 7.60 2.85 -5.47
CA ASP A 132 8.81 3.50 -5.96
C ASP A 132 8.65 4.12 -7.36
N ASN A 133 7.54 3.80 -8.04
CA ASN A 133 7.16 4.24 -9.39
C ASN A 133 8.16 3.82 -10.47
N LYS A 134 8.94 2.78 -10.22
CA LYS A 134 9.86 2.17 -11.17
C LYS A 134 9.39 0.75 -11.47
N PHE A 135 9.62 0.34 -12.71
CA PHE A 135 9.33 -1.03 -13.11
C PHE A 135 10.60 -1.87 -12.99
N ASP A 136 10.42 -3.17 -12.84
CA ASP A 136 11.45 -4.19 -12.70
C ASP A 136 12.21 -4.06 -11.35
N THR A 137 11.48 -3.75 -10.27
CA THR A 137 11.93 -3.61 -8.88
C THR A 137 11.19 -4.56 -7.93
N ASP A 138 11.67 -4.72 -6.69
CA ASP A 138 11.12 -5.69 -5.73
C ASP A 138 9.69 -5.35 -5.25
N ASP A 139 9.23 -4.12 -5.46
CA ASP A 139 7.90 -3.62 -5.07
C ASP A 139 6.85 -3.67 -6.19
N ASP A 140 7.23 -4.19 -7.37
CA ASP A 140 6.30 -4.40 -8.48
C ASP A 140 5.11 -5.27 -8.04
N VAL A 141 3.90 -4.79 -8.33
CA VAL A 141 2.67 -5.52 -8.01
C VAL A 141 2.20 -6.29 -9.23
N GLU A 142 2.31 -7.61 -9.16
CA GLU A 142 1.77 -8.52 -10.15
C GLU A 142 0.23 -8.55 -10.11
N PRO A 143 -0.43 -8.75 -11.28
CA PRO A 143 -1.87 -8.88 -11.33
C PRO A 143 -2.34 -10.16 -10.62
N PRO A 144 -3.47 -10.12 -9.90
CA PRO A 144 -3.93 -11.27 -9.12
C PRO A 144 -4.45 -12.42 -9.99
N ILE A 145 -4.81 -12.17 -11.25
CA ILE A 145 -5.28 -13.21 -12.18
C ILE A 145 -4.15 -13.51 -13.18
N ASN A 146 -3.42 -14.60 -12.93
CA ASN A 146 -2.43 -15.14 -13.85
C ASN A 146 -3.03 -16.35 -14.58
N THR A 147 -3.68 -16.12 -15.72
CA THR A 147 -4.09 -17.21 -16.63
C THR A 147 -3.07 -17.40 -17.74
N PRO A 148 -3.05 -18.55 -18.44
CA PRO A 148 -2.19 -18.74 -19.62
C PRO A 148 -2.39 -17.66 -20.70
N ARG A 149 -3.54 -16.97 -20.71
CA ARG A 149 -3.82 -15.85 -21.61
C ARG A 149 -3.23 -14.50 -21.15
N HIS A 150 -2.85 -14.40 -19.89
CA HIS A 150 -2.30 -13.20 -19.25
C HIS A 150 -0.82 -13.33 -18.94
N THR A 151 -0.24 -14.51 -19.17
CA THR A 151 1.18 -14.77 -19.01
C THR A 151 1.82 -14.86 -20.39
N PHE A 152 2.25 -13.72 -20.93
CA PHE A 152 3.23 -13.77 -22.01
C PHE A 152 4.52 -14.28 -21.37
N LYS A 153 4.94 -15.49 -21.74
CA LYS A 153 6.25 -16.00 -21.38
C LYS A 153 7.26 -15.09 -22.08
N LYS A 154 7.73 -14.03 -21.42
CA LYS A 154 8.93 -13.29 -21.81
C LYS A 154 10.11 -14.23 -21.56
N THR A 155 10.15 -15.37 -22.26
CA THR A 155 11.36 -16.18 -22.36
C THR A 155 12.27 -15.36 -23.23
N ILE A 156 12.95 -14.44 -22.57
CA ILE A 156 14.32 -14.13 -22.92
C ILE A 156 15.02 -15.49 -22.92
N GLU A 157 15.15 -16.09 -24.10
CA GLU A 157 16.26 -16.96 -24.40
C GLU A 157 17.53 -16.11 -24.25
N VAL A 158 17.96 -15.90 -23.01
CA VAL A 158 19.35 -15.63 -22.68
C VAL A 158 19.75 -16.76 -21.74
N LYS A 159 19.92 -17.92 -22.35
CA LYS A 159 20.88 -18.89 -21.84
C LYS A 159 21.97 -19.00 -22.91
N LYS A 160 23.05 -18.27 -22.59
CA LYS A 160 24.43 -18.34 -23.07
C LYS A 160 24.77 -19.40 -24.10
#